data_AF-A0A7R9ZMF7-F1
#
_entry.id   AF-A0A7R9ZMF7-F1
#
_cell.length_a   1.000
_cell.length_b   1.000
_cell.length_c   1.000
_cell.angle_alpha   90.00
_cell.angle_beta   90.00
_cell.angle_gamma   90.00
#
_symmetry.space_group_name_H-M   'P 1'
#
loop_
_entity.id
_entity.type
_entity.pdbx_description
1 polymer ?
#
loop_
_entity_poly.entity_id
_entity_poly.type
_entity_poly.pdbx_seq_one_letter_code
_entity_poly.pdbx_strand_id
1 'polypeptide(L)'
;DELGRGTSTFDGTAIAGATVKHLVERSKCLALFATHYHSLLDEWKAEPEVRLGHMECLVEDADADADMDDDADMDADDGFALKEKSDAGGKTDQSITFLYTLGVGTCPKSFGINVARLASLPDEVLVTAKRASAEFEAEVGITSGNNKRRKLLVTQGGDAEKYKTDIMDLVRSGNLDQLKMIWQQLQQN
;
A
#
# COMPACT_ATOMS: atom_id res chain seq x y z
N ASP A 1 -4.73 17.59 8.39
CA ASP A 1 -4.48 17.46 6.95
C ASP A 1 -2.99 17.28 6.72
N GLU A 2 -2.60 16.22 5.99
CA GLU A 2 -1.20 15.84 5.69
C GLU A 2 -0.25 15.89 6.90
N LEU A 3 -0.68 15.35 8.04
CA LEU A 3 0.14 15.33 9.24
C LEU A 3 1.41 14.50 8.99
N GLY A 4 2.58 15.10 9.18
CA GLY A 4 3.88 14.43 8.96
C GLY A 4 4.68 14.92 7.75
N ARG A 5 4.15 15.83 6.92
CA ARG A 5 4.83 16.35 5.71
C ARG A 5 6.23 16.97 5.95
N GLY A 6 6.47 17.52 7.14
CA GLY A 6 7.73 18.22 7.46
C GLY A 6 8.85 17.35 8.02
N THR A 7 8.71 16.02 8.02
CA THR A 7 9.68 15.10 8.62
C THR A 7 9.98 13.92 7.67
N SER A 8 10.85 13.00 8.10
CA SER A 8 11.14 11.76 7.37
C SER A 8 9.87 10.94 7.14
N THR A 9 9.83 10.14 6.07
CA THR A 9 8.67 9.29 5.76
C THR A 9 8.32 8.34 6.91
N PHE A 10 9.34 7.79 7.58
CA PHE A 10 9.15 6.89 8.71
C PHE A 10 8.55 7.61 9.92
N ASP A 11 9.10 8.77 10.30
CA ASP A 11 8.58 9.55 11.42
C ASP A 11 7.18 10.08 11.12
N GLY A 12 6.96 10.55 9.89
CA GLY A 12 5.67 11.08 9.44
C GLY A 12 4.58 10.02 9.50
N THR A 13 4.87 8.81 9.02
CA THR A 13 3.95 7.66 9.13
C THR A 13 3.67 7.30 10.58
N ALA A 14 4.69 7.27 11.45
CA ALA A 14 4.53 6.94 12.87
C ALA A 14 3.68 7.98 13.62
N ILE A 15 3.92 9.27 13.39
CA ILE A 15 3.18 10.38 14.01
C ILE A 15 1.73 10.38 13.52
N ALA A 16 1.51 10.20 12.21
CA ALA A 16 0.17 10.11 11.64
C ALA A 16 -0.61 8.92 12.22
N GLY A 17 0.01 7.74 12.27
CA GLY A 17 -0.61 6.53 12.82
C GLY A 17 -0.98 6.67 14.30
N ALA A 18 -0.06 7.18 15.13
CA ALA A 18 -0.33 7.44 16.55
C ALA A 18 -1.48 8.44 16.75
N THR A 19 -1.59 9.44 15.87
CA THR A 19 -2.64 10.45 15.92
C THR A 19 -4.00 9.86 15.56
N VAL A 20 -4.08 9.10 14.46
CA VAL A 20 -5.33 8.42 14.08
C VAL A 20 -5.79 7.48 15.19
N LYS A 21 -4.85 6.70 15.76
CA LYS A 21 -5.14 5.84 16.91
C LYS A 21 -5.72 6.60 18.09
N HIS A 22 -5.15 7.74 18.44
CA HIS A 22 -5.66 8.57 19.52
C HIS A 22 -7.07 9.13 19.24
N LEU A 23 -7.33 9.53 18.00
CA LEU A 23 -8.63 10.04 17.57
C LEU A 23 -9.71 8.95 17.70
N VAL A 24 -9.42 7.73 17.24
CA VAL A 24 -10.37 6.60 17.27
C VAL A 24 -10.56 6.07 18.70
N GLU A 25 -9.48 5.74 19.41
CA GLU A 25 -9.60 5.05 20.69
C GLU A 25 -9.99 5.96 21.86
N ARG A 26 -9.54 7.23 21.83
CA ARG A 26 -9.63 8.12 22.99
C ARG A 26 -10.51 9.33 22.77
N SER A 27 -10.29 10.09 21.70
CA SER A 27 -11.06 11.32 21.47
C SER A 27 -12.49 11.04 21.04
N LYS A 28 -12.71 10.00 20.21
CA LYS A 28 -14.01 9.62 19.63
C LYS A 28 -14.79 10.81 19.05
N CYS A 29 -14.07 11.79 18.53
CA CYS A 29 -14.65 12.98 17.93
C CYS A 29 -14.93 12.74 16.44
N LEU A 30 -15.84 13.54 15.89
CA LEU A 30 -16.01 13.59 14.44
C LEU A 30 -14.76 14.23 13.82
N ALA A 31 -13.99 13.45 13.07
CA ALA A 31 -12.73 13.88 12.49
C ALA A 31 -12.64 13.50 11.00
N LEU A 32 -12.00 14.36 10.21
CA LEU A 32 -11.58 14.08 8.84
C LEU A 32 -10.05 14.11 8.80
N PHE A 33 -9.45 13.01 8.35
CA PHE A 33 -8.01 12.83 8.32
C PHE A 33 -7.55 12.53 6.89
N ALA A 34 -7.00 13.54 6.22
CA ALA A 34 -6.41 13.40 4.89
C ALA A 34 -4.91 13.08 4.98
N THR A 35 -4.46 12.10 4.20
CA THR A 35 -3.09 11.55 4.24
C THR A 35 -2.67 10.94 2.89
N HIS A 36 -1.37 10.92 2.62
CA HIS A 36 -0.75 10.20 1.49
C HIS A 36 -0.15 8.85 1.89
N TYR A 37 -0.17 8.51 3.19
CA TYR A 37 0.37 7.26 3.70
C TYR A 37 -0.59 6.10 3.43
N HIS A 38 -0.37 5.39 2.32
CA HIS A 38 -1.20 4.24 1.91
C HIS A 38 -1.13 3.09 2.92
N SER A 39 0.03 2.86 3.55
CA SER A 39 0.23 1.87 4.61
C SER A 39 -0.68 2.08 5.81
N LEU A 40 -1.04 3.33 6.11
CA LEU A 40 -1.95 3.64 7.20
C LEU A 40 -3.38 3.21 6.86
N LEU A 41 -3.81 3.35 5.60
CA LEU A 41 -5.16 2.97 5.20
C LEU A 41 -5.40 1.47 5.40
N ASP A 42 -4.39 0.63 5.12
CA ASP A 42 -4.49 -0.82 5.30
C ASP A 42 -4.69 -1.25 6.75
N GLU A 43 -4.10 -0.52 7.71
CA GLU A 43 -4.24 -0.79 9.14
C GLU A 43 -5.67 -0.54 9.64
N TRP A 44 -6.36 0.47 9.09
CA TRP A 44 -7.69 0.89 9.55
C TRP A 44 -8.87 0.36 8.71
N LYS A 45 -8.61 -0.47 7.68
CA LYS A 45 -9.66 -1.07 6.82
C LYS A 45 -10.69 -1.89 7.58
N ALA A 46 -10.28 -2.53 8.68
CA ALA A 46 -11.13 -3.43 9.45
C ALA A 46 -11.89 -2.73 10.60
N GLU A 47 -11.61 -1.46 10.87
CA GLU A 47 -12.15 -0.77 12.04
C GLU A 47 -13.55 -0.19 11.73
N PRO A 48 -14.60 -0.56 12.48
CA PRO A 48 -15.97 -0.19 12.17
C PRO A 48 -16.26 1.31 12.41
N GLU A 49 -15.49 1.95 13.30
CA GLU A 49 -15.60 3.39 13.57
C GLU A 49 -14.89 4.24 12.51
N VAL A 50 -14.11 3.62 11.60
CA VAL A 50 -13.34 4.31 10.56
C VAL A 50 -13.95 4.06 9.19
N ARG A 51 -14.23 5.14 8.45
CA ARG A 51 -14.65 5.07 7.05
C ARG A 51 -13.54 5.62 6.17
N LEU A 52 -13.13 4.81 5.19
CA LEU A 52 -12.15 5.21 4.20
C LEU A 52 -12.85 5.87 3.02
N GLY A 53 -12.23 6.91 2.47
CA GLY A 53 -12.69 7.57 1.27
C GLY A 53 -11.53 8.15 0.48
N HIS A 54 -11.77 8.39 -0.80
CA HIS A 54 -10.83 9.00 -1.72
C HIS A 54 -11.58 9.94 -2.67
N MET A 55 -10.85 10.85 -3.31
CA MET A 55 -11.45 11.69 -4.36
C MET A 55 -11.52 10.90 -5.65
N GLU A 56 -12.73 10.72 -6.20
CA GLU A 56 -12.97 9.96 -7.41
C GLU A 56 -12.31 10.62 -8.63
N CYS A 57 -11.84 9.76 -9.52
CA CYS A 57 -11.14 10.14 -10.73
C CYS A 57 -11.51 9.21 -11.87
N LEU A 58 -11.74 9.77 -13.05
CA LEU A 58 -11.86 9.00 -14.29
C LEU A 58 -10.50 9.01 -15.01
N VAL A 59 -10.11 7.83 -15.49
CA VAL A 59 -8.94 7.67 -16.35
C VAL A 59 -9.43 7.04 -17.64
N GLU A 60 -9.22 7.73 -18.75
CA GLU A 60 -9.54 7.22 -20.08
C GLU A 60 -8.27 6.59 -20.66
N ASP A 61 -8.30 5.28 -20.89
CA ASP A 61 -7.24 4.58 -21.62
C ASP A 61 -7.59 4.62 -23.11
N ALA A 62 -6.80 5.33 -23.91
CA ALA A 62 -7.04 5.55 -25.34
C ALA A 62 -6.80 4.32 -26.24
N ASP A 63 -6.64 3.12 -25.65
CA ASP A 63 -6.15 1.92 -26.35
C ASP A 63 -7.18 0.77 -26.35
N ALA A 64 -8.42 1.02 -26.78
CA ALA A 64 -9.44 -0.04 -26.91
C ALA A 64 -10.01 -0.26 -28.33
N ASP A 65 -9.66 0.55 -29.34
CA ASP A 65 -10.28 0.46 -30.67
C ASP A 65 -9.24 0.48 -31.82
N ALA A 66 -8.26 -0.44 -31.82
CA ALA A 66 -7.33 -0.63 -32.95
C ALA A 66 -7.26 -2.07 -33.51
N ASP A 67 -8.22 -2.93 -33.16
CA ASP A 67 -8.46 -4.18 -33.89
C ASP A 67 -9.51 -3.92 -34.97
N MET A 68 -9.12 -3.20 -36.03
CA MET A 68 -9.87 -3.15 -37.28
C MET A 68 -8.94 -3.64 -38.40
N ASP A 69 -9.28 -4.82 -38.89
CA ASP A 69 -8.68 -5.54 -40.02
C ASP A 69 -8.36 -4.62 -41.20
N ASP A 70 -7.14 -4.70 -41.74
CA ASP A 70 -6.89 -4.31 -43.13
C ASP A 70 -5.85 -5.24 -43.76
N ASP A 71 -6.35 -6.43 -44.10
CA ASP A 71 -5.75 -7.33 -45.07
C ASP A 71 -5.90 -6.71 -46.47
N ALA A 72 -4.86 -6.02 -46.96
CA ALA A 72 -4.75 -5.69 -48.38
C ALA A 72 -3.29 -5.68 -48.85
N ASP A 73 -2.90 -6.80 -49.46
CA ASP A 73 -1.79 -6.91 -50.39
C ASP A 73 -1.87 -5.83 -51.50
N MET A 74 -0.77 -5.10 -51.75
CA MET A 74 -0.44 -4.65 -53.12
C MET A 74 1.02 -4.18 -53.27
N ASP A 75 1.64 -4.67 -54.34
CA ASP A 75 3.06 -4.65 -54.70
C ASP A 75 3.67 -3.29 -55.11
N ALA A 76 4.99 -3.18 -54.86
CA ALA A 76 6.09 -2.56 -55.63
C ALA A 76 6.03 -1.12 -56.25
N ASP A 77 7.13 -0.39 -56.04
CA ASP A 77 7.93 0.39 -57.01
C ASP A 77 8.15 1.91 -56.75
N ASP A 78 9.34 2.33 -57.19
CA ASP A 78 10.20 3.51 -57.01
C ASP A 78 9.58 4.92 -56.88
N GLY A 79 10.20 5.76 -56.02
CA GLY A 79 9.95 7.20 -56.00
C GLY A 79 10.40 7.93 -54.73
N PHE A 80 11.63 8.46 -54.75
CA PHE A 80 12.23 9.31 -53.71
C PHE A 80 11.41 10.61 -53.51
N ALA A 81 10.43 10.58 -52.60
CA ALA A 81 9.66 11.73 -52.16
C ALA A 81 9.72 11.86 -50.63
N LEU A 82 10.12 13.05 -50.17
CA LEU A 82 10.23 13.47 -48.78
C LEU A 82 8.91 13.23 -48.03
N LYS A 83 8.89 12.30 -47.07
CA LYS A 83 8.00 12.39 -45.91
C LYS A 83 8.82 12.91 -44.74
N GLU A 84 8.59 14.17 -44.41
CA GLU A 84 9.00 14.73 -43.13
C GLU A 84 8.49 13.80 -42.02
N LYS A 85 9.41 13.26 -41.23
CA LYS A 85 9.07 12.55 -40.00
C LYS A 85 8.64 13.59 -38.97
N SER A 86 7.40 14.07 -39.07
CA SER A 86 6.72 14.67 -37.93
C SER A 86 6.36 13.54 -36.96
N ASP A 87 7.26 13.32 -36.00
CA ASP A 87 6.94 13.03 -34.60
C ASP A 87 5.68 12.17 -34.36
N ALA A 88 5.67 10.95 -34.89
CA ALA A 88 4.69 9.93 -34.55
C ALA A 88 5.20 9.14 -33.32
N GLY A 89 5.41 9.85 -32.21
CA GLY A 89 5.42 9.22 -30.89
C GLY A 89 3.97 8.82 -30.58
N GLY A 90 3.68 7.52 -30.63
CA GLY A 90 2.38 6.99 -30.22
C GLY A 90 2.07 7.42 -28.78
N LYS A 91 1.34 8.53 -28.64
CA LYS A 91 0.86 9.05 -27.38
C LYS A 91 -0.29 8.18 -26.95
N THR A 92 -0.04 7.29 -25.99
CA THR A 92 -1.12 6.80 -25.14
C THR A 92 -1.54 7.97 -24.26
N ASP A 93 -2.47 8.79 -24.78
CA ASP A 93 -2.96 9.97 -24.09
C ASP A 93 -3.93 9.51 -23.00
N GLN A 94 -3.38 9.03 -21.89
CA GLN A 94 -4.16 8.71 -20.70
C GLN A 94 -4.69 10.02 -20.10
N SER A 95 -5.92 10.36 -20.49
CA SER A 95 -6.63 11.54 -20.02
C SER A 95 -7.15 11.27 -18.60
N ILE A 96 -6.90 12.20 -17.67
CA ILE A 96 -7.34 12.08 -16.27
C ILE A 96 -8.32 13.22 -15.94
N THR A 97 -9.51 12.86 -15.45
CA THR A 97 -10.55 13.81 -15.05
C THR A 97 -10.85 13.67 -13.56
N PHE A 98 -10.59 14.73 -12.80
CA PHE A 98 -10.90 14.78 -11.37
C PHE A 98 -12.39 15.09 -11.18
N LEU A 99 -13.13 14.18 -10.55
CA LEU A 99 -14.57 14.34 -10.34
C LEU A 99 -14.91 15.19 -9.11
N TYR A 100 -13.90 15.49 -8.27
CA TYR A 100 -14.07 16.20 -7.00
C TYR A 100 -15.19 15.63 -6.10
N THR A 101 -15.50 14.35 -6.28
CA THR A 101 -16.54 13.63 -5.56
C THR A 101 -15.87 12.66 -4.59
N LEU A 102 -16.38 12.56 -3.35
CA LEU A 102 -15.83 11.66 -2.34
C LEU A 102 -16.35 10.24 -2.58
N GLY A 103 -15.50 9.38 -3.12
CA GLY A 103 -15.73 7.96 -3.28
C GLY A 103 -15.42 7.20 -1.98
N VAL A 104 -16.05 6.04 -1.82
CA VAL A 104 -15.83 5.16 -0.67
C VAL A 104 -14.63 4.25 -0.92
N GLY A 105 -13.87 3.95 0.13
CA GLY A 105 -12.74 3.03 0.08
C GLY A 105 -11.40 3.70 -0.18
N THR A 106 -10.36 2.89 -0.34
CA THR A 106 -8.99 3.36 -0.57
C THR A 106 -8.77 3.71 -2.04
N CYS A 107 -7.95 4.72 -2.28
CA CYS A 107 -7.48 5.03 -3.62
C CYS A 107 -6.72 3.82 -4.20
N PRO A 108 -7.09 3.30 -5.39
CA PRO A 108 -6.52 2.07 -5.91
C PRO A 108 -5.09 2.26 -6.45
N LYS A 109 -4.72 3.48 -6.88
CA LYS A 109 -3.41 3.83 -7.44
C LYS A 109 -3.04 5.26 -7.11
N SER A 110 -1.75 5.58 -7.12
CA SER A 110 -1.27 6.96 -7.08
C SER A 110 -1.44 7.62 -8.45
N PHE A 111 -2.07 8.79 -8.49
CA PHE A 111 -2.29 9.57 -9.73
C PHE A 111 -1.19 10.61 -9.99
N GLY A 112 -0.12 10.61 -9.18
CA GLY A 112 0.95 11.61 -9.26
C GLY A 112 1.66 11.61 -10.63
N ILE A 113 1.83 10.44 -11.25
CA ILE A 113 2.43 10.33 -12.59
C ILE A 113 1.51 10.95 -13.66
N ASN A 114 0.20 10.75 -13.55
CA ASN A 114 -0.79 11.33 -14.48
C ASN A 114 -0.83 12.86 -14.34
N VAL A 115 -0.74 13.38 -13.10
CA VAL A 115 -0.62 14.83 -12.86
C VAL A 115 0.68 15.39 -13.42
N ALA A 116 1.79 14.67 -13.27
CA ALA A 116 3.08 15.05 -13.83
C ALA A 116 3.06 15.14 -15.37
N ARG A 117 2.31 14.24 -16.02
CA ARG A 117 2.05 14.30 -17.46
C ARG A 117 1.26 15.54 -17.87
N LEU A 118 0.19 15.88 -17.14
CA LEU A 118 -0.58 17.11 -17.37
C LEU A 118 0.30 18.37 -17.21
N ALA A 119 1.28 18.33 -16.31
CA ALA A 119 2.27 19.39 -16.13
C ALA A 119 3.33 19.45 -17.26
N SER A 120 3.18 18.65 -18.32
CA SER A 120 4.09 18.57 -19.46
C SER A 120 5.52 18.18 -19.08
N LEU A 121 5.67 17.31 -18.08
CA LEU A 121 6.98 16.72 -17.77
C LEU A 121 7.42 15.73 -18.87
N PRO A 122 8.72 15.66 -19.21
CA PRO A 122 9.22 14.77 -20.26
C PRO A 122 8.90 13.30 -19.99
N ASP A 123 8.53 12.55 -21.03
CA ASP A 123 8.16 11.14 -20.94
C ASP A 123 9.27 10.26 -20.34
N GLU A 124 10.53 10.57 -20.63
CA GLU A 124 11.70 9.88 -20.06
C GLU A 124 11.70 9.93 -18.52
N VAL A 125 11.30 11.06 -17.95
CA VAL A 125 11.17 11.25 -16.50
C VAL A 125 9.97 10.47 -15.97
N LEU A 126 8.84 10.51 -16.67
CA LEU A 126 7.62 9.81 -16.26
C LEU A 126 7.80 8.29 -16.25
N VAL A 127 8.47 7.73 -17.26
CA VAL A 127 8.79 6.28 -17.32
C VAL A 127 9.69 5.89 -16.15
N THR A 128 10.74 6.67 -15.89
CA THR A 128 11.66 6.42 -14.78
C THR A 128 10.95 6.50 -13.43
N ALA A 129 10.12 7.52 -13.23
CA ALA A 129 9.34 7.71 -12.01
C ALA A 129 8.32 6.60 -11.80
N LYS A 130 7.63 6.15 -12.86
CA LYS A 130 6.68 5.03 -12.80
C LYS A 130 7.36 3.73 -12.36
N ARG A 131 8.56 3.43 -12.89
CA ARG A 131 9.34 2.26 -12.47
C ARG A 131 9.77 2.37 -11.00
N ALA A 132 10.35 3.51 -10.62
CA ALA A 132 10.79 3.73 -9.24
C ALA A 132 9.64 3.65 -8.22
N SER A 133 8.46 4.17 -8.57
CA SER A 133 7.26 4.07 -7.73
C SER A 133 6.82 2.63 -7.52
N ALA A 134 6.80 1.82 -8.59
CA ALA A 134 6.40 0.41 -8.52
C ALA A 134 7.38 -0.42 -7.68
N GLU A 135 8.69 -0.16 -7.81
CA GLU A 135 9.72 -0.81 -7.00
C GLU A 135 9.55 -0.45 -5.50
N PHE A 136 9.32 0.83 -5.20
CA PHE A 136 9.11 1.30 -3.82
C PHE A 136 7.84 0.73 -3.19
N GLU A 137 6.73 0.67 -3.93
CA GLU A 137 5.49 0.04 -3.47
C GLU A 137 5.70 -1.45 -3.15
N ALA A 138 6.48 -2.17 -3.96
CA ALA A 138 6.81 -3.57 -3.72
C ALA A 138 7.65 -3.75 -2.44
N GLU A 139 8.66 -2.91 -2.22
CA GLU A 139 9.53 -2.95 -1.03
C GLU A 139 8.77 -2.62 0.26
N VAL A 140 7.93 -1.59 0.23
CA VAL A 140 7.11 -1.16 1.39
C VAL A 140 5.98 -2.15 1.67
N GLY A 141 5.40 -2.76 0.63
CA GLY A 141 4.37 -3.79 0.75
C GLY A 141 4.86 -5.05 1.47
N ILE A 142 6.11 -5.48 1.22
CA ILE A 142 6.74 -6.60 1.92
C ILE A 142 6.94 -6.28 3.42
N THR A 143 7.28 -5.03 3.74
CA THR A 143 7.55 -4.59 5.11
C THR A 143 6.26 -4.49 5.94
N SER A 144 5.15 -4.07 5.35
CA SER A 144 3.83 -4.01 6.01
C SER A 144 3.23 -5.40 6.27
N GLY A 145 3.56 -6.40 5.43
CA GLY A 145 3.17 -7.81 5.63
C GLY A 145 3.80 -8.46 6.87
N ASN A 146 4.94 -7.96 7.35
CA ASN A 146 5.66 -8.50 8.50
C ASN A 146 5.16 -7.98 9.86
N ASN A 147 4.20 -7.04 9.90
CA ASN A 147 3.61 -6.56 11.15
C ASN A 147 2.37 -7.34 11.60
N LYS A 148 2.04 -8.47 10.95
CA LYS A 148 1.21 -9.51 11.58
C LYS A 148 2.02 -10.15 12.70
N ARG A 149 1.83 -9.60 13.91
CA ARG A 149 2.43 -9.99 15.20
C ARG A 149 3.83 -9.43 15.42
N ARG A 150 3.89 -8.25 16.06
CA ARG A 150 4.88 -8.01 17.12
C ARG A 150 4.62 -9.03 18.23
N LYS A 151 5.04 -10.28 18.00
CA LYS A 151 5.41 -11.22 19.04
C LYS A 151 6.42 -10.44 19.87
N LEU A 152 6.11 -10.19 21.15
CA LEU A 152 7.11 -9.73 22.11
C LEU A 152 8.40 -10.50 21.82
N LEU A 153 9.54 -9.82 21.87
CA LEU A 153 10.84 -10.47 21.86
C LEU A 153 10.84 -11.54 22.95
N VAL A 154 10.49 -12.77 22.58
CA VAL A 154 10.77 -13.97 23.35
C VAL A 154 12.22 -14.24 23.00
N THR A 155 13.10 -13.75 23.87
CA THR A 155 14.46 -14.29 24.03
C THR A 155 14.37 -15.81 23.91
N GLN A 156 15.19 -16.40 23.04
CA GLN A 156 15.20 -17.84 22.70
C GLN A 156 14.77 -18.72 23.89
N GLY A 157 13.48 -19.05 23.92
CA GLY A 157 12.88 -19.84 24.99
C GLY A 157 12.61 -21.24 24.46
N GLY A 158 13.68 -22.00 24.16
CA GLY A 158 13.55 -23.43 23.87
C GLY A 158 12.87 -24.18 25.04
N ASP A 159 13.02 -23.66 26.25
CA ASP A 159 12.47 -24.26 27.46
C ASP A 159 10.96 -24.01 27.63
N ALA A 160 10.42 -22.89 27.13
CA ALA A 160 9.02 -22.52 27.36
C ALA A 160 8.01 -23.46 26.66
N GLU A 161 8.34 -23.96 25.45
CA GLU A 161 7.44 -24.86 24.73
C GLU A 161 7.44 -26.27 25.33
N LYS A 162 8.55 -26.67 25.98
CA LYS A 162 8.64 -27.92 26.75
C LYS A 162 7.71 -27.87 27.95
N TYR A 163 7.78 -26.81 28.75
CA TYR A 163 6.92 -26.66 29.94
C TYR A 163 5.43 -26.54 29.58
N LYS A 164 5.09 -25.96 28.43
CA LYS A 164 3.69 -25.83 27.99
C LYS A 164 3.00 -27.18 27.81
N THR A 165 3.70 -28.17 27.25
CA THR A 165 3.14 -29.51 27.04
C THR A 165 2.98 -30.23 28.39
N ASP A 166 4.00 -30.16 29.23
CA ASP A 166 3.99 -30.79 30.56
C ASP A 166 2.91 -30.17 31.48
N ILE A 167 2.74 -28.84 31.47
CA ILE A 167 1.69 -28.13 32.22
C ILE A 167 0.30 -28.56 31.75
N MET A 168 0.08 -28.70 30.44
CA MET A 168 -1.21 -29.13 29.90
C MET A 168 -1.58 -30.55 30.33
N ASP A 169 -0.61 -31.47 30.36
CA ASP A 169 -0.86 -32.85 30.81
C ASP A 169 -1.01 -32.96 32.33
N LEU A 170 -0.32 -32.12 33.10
CA LEU A 170 -0.49 -32.03 34.56
C LEU A 170 -1.85 -31.45 34.97
N VAL A 171 -2.36 -30.46 34.24
CA VAL A 171 -3.72 -29.93 34.45
C VAL A 171 -4.78 -30.97 34.13
N ARG A 172 -4.60 -31.75 33.05
CA ARG A 172 -5.53 -32.85 32.71
C ARG A 172 -5.51 -34.00 33.71
N SER A 173 -4.36 -34.29 34.30
CA SER A 173 -4.21 -35.35 35.31
C SER A 173 -4.54 -34.90 36.74
N GLY A 174 -4.81 -33.60 36.96
CA GLY A 174 -5.22 -33.05 38.26
C GLY A 174 -4.08 -32.98 39.29
N ASN A 175 -2.83 -33.15 38.87
CA ASN A 175 -1.68 -33.21 39.78
C ASN A 175 -1.14 -31.80 40.10
N LEU A 176 -1.84 -31.12 41.02
CA LEU A 176 -1.62 -29.72 41.40
C LEU A 176 -0.25 -29.46 42.05
N ASP A 177 0.36 -30.45 42.70
CA ASP A 177 1.63 -30.26 43.41
C ASP A 177 2.82 -30.15 42.45
N GLN A 178 2.82 -30.95 41.38
CA GLN A 178 3.84 -30.84 40.33
C GLN A 178 3.69 -29.53 39.53
N LEU A 179 2.46 -29.06 39.32
CA LEU A 179 2.20 -27.78 38.67
C LEU A 179 2.78 -26.60 39.45
N LYS A 180 2.63 -26.61 40.79
CA LYS A 180 3.24 -25.61 41.68
C LYS A 180 4.76 -25.63 41.62
N MET A 181 5.36 -26.81 41.49
CA MET A 181 6.81 -26.96 41.42
C MET A 181 7.39 -26.35 40.13
N ILE A 182 6.73 -26.59 38.99
CA ILE A 182 7.10 -25.96 37.70
C ILE A 182 6.89 -24.44 37.76
N TRP A 183 5.80 -23.98 38.38
CA TRP A 183 5.54 -22.55 38.57
C TRP A 183 6.62 -21.85 39.40
N GLN A 184 7.10 -22.48 40.48
CA GLN A 184 8.19 -21.92 41.29
C GLN A 184 9.53 -21.89 40.54
N GLN A 185 9.83 -22.91 39.73
CA GLN A 185 11.03 -22.92 38.89
C GLN A 185 11.02 -21.80 37.85
N LEU A 186 9.86 -21.51 37.25
CA LEU A 186 9.69 -20.44 36.28
C LEU A 186 9.81 -19.03 36.88
N GLN A 187 9.65 -18.87 38.20
CA GLN A 187 9.82 -17.57 38.87
C GLN A 187 11.28 -17.26 39.25
N GLN A 188 12.20 -18.24 39.17
CA GLN A 188 13.61 -18.07 39.55
C GLN A 188 14.57 -17.86 38.37
N ASN A 189 14.09 -18.01 37.13
CA ASN A 189 14.81 -17.68 35.89
C ASN A 189 14.24 -16.41 35.27
#